data_AF-A0A970SNZ5-F1
#
_entry.id   AF-A0A970SNZ5-F1
#
_cell.length_a   1.000
_cell.length_b   1.000
_cell.length_c   1.000
_cell.angle_alpha   90.00
_cell.angle_beta   90.00
_cell.angle_gamma   90.00
#
_symmetry.space_group_name_H-M   'P 1'
#
loop_
_entity.id
_entity.type
_entity.pdbx_description
1 polymer ?
#
loop_
_entity_poly.entity_id
_entity_poly.type
_entity_poly.pdbx_seq_one_letter_code
_entity_poly.pdbx_strand_id
1 'polypeptide(L)'
;MKAIADPEMHVIVQIAPSVRASIGEGFNIAPGLPMTGQSVAALRRLGFDEVFDTQMGADVTIMEEGTEFVKRLNGDGPLPLITSCSSAWMKFAEHFYPDLLPNISTAKSPMSILGTLIKTYYAERKGLDPSKIFTVGAMCCTAKKFEAARPEQLIEAGGQMMPAIDRVITTRELVWMIKNAGLDFAHLPPEDFDPVLGLSTGAGALFGATGGLAEAVYRTAYYLLTGETLVDVVVEEVRGVAEGVKTWTAHIGDMSLNIGVAHGLGNAHRLLEMVRSGEGNFHFIEIMGCPGGCIGGGGQPYARAGEAVPLDLETLKKRAEALRAIDAGKTLKRSYENPDVKRVYEEYLGEPNSPLAHKLLHTHYKPRLPKGVWNPDVLRND
;
A
#
# COMPACT_ATOMS: atom_id res chain seq x y z
N MET A 1 17.92 5.92 -14.14
CA MET A 1 18.69 6.52 -15.25
C MET A 1 19.27 5.46 -16.19
N LYS A 2 20.14 4.52 -15.76
CA LYS A 2 20.69 3.50 -16.69
C LYS A 2 19.62 2.73 -17.47
N ALA A 3 18.61 2.17 -16.79
CA ALA A 3 17.50 1.46 -17.46
C ALA A 3 16.71 2.38 -18.41
N ILE A 4 16.38 3.60 -17.98
CA ILE A 4 15.68 4.60 -18.81
C ILE A 4 16.48 4.97 -20.08
N ALA A 5 17.80 4.96 -20.00
CA ALA A 5 18.67 5.27 -21.14
C ALA A 5 18.92 4.06 -22.05
N ASP A 6 18.42 2.88 -21.70
CA ASP A 6 18.58 1.65 -22.47
C ASP A 6 17.40 1.48 -23.43
N PRO A 7 17.59 1.62 -24.75
CA PRO A 7 16.49 1.56 -25.72
C PRO A 7 15.88 0.16 -25.86
N GLU A 8 16.53 -0.87 -25.34
CA GLU A 8 16.04 -2.25 -25.36
C GLU A 8 15.11 -2.58 -24.18
N MET A 9 15.03 -1.69 -23.19
CA MET A 9 14.25 -1.90 -21.97
C MET A 9 12.97 -1.09 -22.02
N HIS A 10 11.86 -1.73 -21.67
CA HIS A 10 10.58 -1.08 -21.42
C HIS A 10 10.47 -0.75 -19.94
N VAL A 11 10.66 0.52 -19.57
CA VAL A 11 10.81 0.97 -18.19
C VAL A 11 9.51 1.57 -17.66
N ILE A 12 8.89 0.85 -16.74
CA ILE A 12 7.60 1.20 -16.16
C ILE A 12 7.79 1.68 -14.73
N VAL A 13 7.14 2.78 -14.36
CA VAL A 13 7.12 3.28 -12.98
C VAL A 13 5.71 3.26 -12.41
N GLN A 14 5.60 2.91 -11.14
CA GLN A 14 4.36 3.04 -10.36
C GLN A 14 4.54 3.99 -9.17
N ILE A 15 3.52 4.79 -8.86
CA ILE A 15 3.59 5.79 -7.78
C ILE A 15 2.68 5.44 -6.61
N ALA A 16 3.25 5.38 -5.40
CA ALA A 16 2.49 5.14 -4.18
C ALA A 16 1.48 6.26 -3.88
N PRO A 17 0.38 5.95 -3.15
CA PRO A 17 -0.62 6.96 -2.78
C PRO A 17 0.01 8.17 -2.09
N SER A 18 0.84 7.95 -1.06
CA SER A 18 1.41 9.04 -0.26
C SER A 18 2.48 9.89 -0.97
N VAL A 19 2.98 9.48 -2.14
CA VAL A 19 3.97 10.26 -2.90
C VAL A 19 3.32 11.51 -3.48
N ARG A 20 2.14 11.38 -4.09
CA ARG A 20 1.42 12.52 -4.68
C ARG A 20 0.97 13.55 -3.64
N ALA A 21 0.82 13.13 -2.38
CA ALA A 21 0.43 14.01 -1.27
C ALA A 21 1.58 14.84 -0.67
N SER A 22 2.84 14.48 -0.96
CA SER A 22 4.01 15.07 -0.30
C SER A 22 5.11 15.54 -1.26
N ILE A 23 5.17 15.03 -2.49
CA ILE A 23 6.26 15.33 -3.43
C ILE A 23 6.43 16.83 -3.70
N GLY A 24 5.33 17.60 -3.70
CA GLY A 24 5.35 19.05 -3.88
C GLY A 24 6.21 19.78 -2.85
N GLU A 25 6.35 19.25 -1.63
CA GLU A 25 7.18 19.83 -0.57
C GLU A 25 8.65 19.91 -0.99
N GLY A 26 9.10 18.96 -1.83
CA GLY A 26 10.43 18.99 -2.43
C GLY A 26 10.66 20.17 -3.38
N PHE A 27 9.60 20.86 -3.81
CA PHE A 27 9.60 21.96 -4.77
C PHE A 27 9.04 23.25 -4.17
N ASN A 28 9.13 23.41 -2.84
CA ASN A 28 8.62 24.57 -2.09
C ASN A 28 7.09 24.77 -2.19
N ILE A 29 6.34 23.73 -2.53
CA ILE A 29 4.88 23.74 -2.47
C ILE A 29 4.46 23.33 -1.06
N ALA A 30 3.48 24.02 -0.49
CA ALA A 30 2.99 23.72 0.85
C ALA A 30 2.42 22.29 0.95
N PRO A 31 2.60 21.60 2.10
CA PRO A 31 1.96 20.30 2.34
C PRO A 31 0.43 20.38 2.22
N GLY A 32 -0.19 19.30 1.75
CA GLY A 32 -1.64 19.19 1.62
C GLY A 32 -2.21 19.38 0.22
N LEU A 33 -1.36 19.72 -0.76
CA LEU A 33 -1.75 19.80 -2.16
C LEU A 33 -1.41 18.50 -2.91
N PRO A 34 -2.41 17.82 -3.52
CA PRO A 34 -2.15 16.62 -4.30
C PRO A 34 -1.52 16.96 -5.65
N MET A 35 -0.29 16.49 -5.88
CA MET A 35 0.49 16.74 -7.11
C MET A 35 0.44 15.55 -8.06
N THR A 36 -0.73 14.91 -8.22
CA THR A 36 -0.88 13.67 -8.99
C THR A 36 -0.47 13.85 -10.44
N GLY A 37 -1.12 14.76 -11.17
CA GLY A 37 -0.88 14.92 -12.61
C GLY A 37 0.51 15.45 -12.92
N GLN A 38 1.04 16.35 -12.08
CA GLN A 38 2.41 16.85 -12.22
C GLN A 38 3.44 15.75 -11.97
N SER A 39 3.18 14.82 -11.05
CA SER A 39 4.04 13.65 -10.83
C SER A 39 4.10 12.77 -12.07
N VAL A 40 2.96 12.52 -12.71
CA VAL A 40 2.91 11.73 -13.95
C VAL A 40 3.66 12.43 -15.08
N ALA A 41 3.36 13.72 -15.29
CA ALA A 41 4.03 14.56 -16.28
C ALA A 41 5.57 14.59 -16.09
N ALA A 42 6.02 14.66 -14.84
CA ALA A 42 7.45 14.64 -14.51
C ALA A 42 8.09 13.28 -14.80
N LEU A 43 7.44 12.18 -14.44
CA LEU A 43 7.94 10.82 -14.71
C LEU A 43 8.03 10.55 -16.23
N ARG A 44 7.02 10.96 -17.00
CA ARG A 44 7.05 10.84 -18.47
C ARG A 44 8.21 11.64 -19.08
N ARG A 45 8.45 12.87 -18.60
CA ARG A 45 9.58 13.71 -19.02
C ARG A 45 10.95 13.20 -18.56
N LEU A 46 11.00 12.42 -17.48
CA LEU A 46 12.21 11.73 -17.05
C LEU A 46 12.58 10.55 -17.96
N GLY A 47 11.67 10.12 -18.85
CA GLY A 47 11.89 9.07 -19.83
C GLY A 47 11.34 7.70 -19.44
N PHE A 48 10.39 7.61 -18.50
CA PHE A 48 9.66 6.36 -18.27
C PHE A 48 8.67 6.12 -19.42
N ASP A 49 8.60 4.87 -19.91
CA ASP A 49 7.72 4.49 -21.03
C ASP A 49 6.26 4.43 -20.63
N GLU A 50 5.98 3.97 -19.40
CA GLU A 50 4.64 3.92 -18.82
C GLU A 50 4.68 4.33 -17.34
N VAL A 51 3.63 5.01 -16.90
CA VAL A 51 3.41 5.51 -15.54
C VAL A 51 2.07 4.98 -15.03
N PHE A 52 2.13 4.04 -14.08
CA PHE A 52 0.96 3.44 -13.45
C PHE A 52 0.73 3.93 -12.01
N ASP A 53 -0.47 3.69 -11.53
CA ASP A 53 -0.88 4.07 -10.18
C ASP A 53 -0.85 2.86 -9.24
N THR A 54 0.00 2.87 -8.21
CA THR A 54 0.01 1.81 -7.18
C THR A 54 -1.34 1.68 -6.46
N GLN A 55 -2.21 2.69 -6.52
CA GLN A 55 -3.59 2.58 -6.03
C GLN A 55 -4.41 1.51 -6.78
N MET A 56 -4.10 1.21 -8.05
CA MET A 56 -4.71 0.06 -8.75
C MET A 56 -4.31 -1.25 -8.06
N GLY A 57 -3.02 -1.40 -7.75
CA GLY A 57 -2.53 -2.52 -6.94
C GLY A 57 -3.16 -2.57 -5.54
N ALA A 58 -3.49 -1.42 -4.96
CA ALA A 58 -4.18 -1.34 -3.68
C ALA A 58 -5.62 -1.84 -3.77
N ASP A 59 -6.34 -1.47 -4.82
CA ASP A 59 -7.68 -1.99 -5.08
C ASP A 59 -7.65 -3.52 -5.22
N VAL A 60 -6.66 -4.07 -5.93
CA VAL A 60 -6.47 -5.54 -6.02
C VAL A 60 -6.13 -6.15 -4.65
N THR A 61 -5.21 -5.56 -3.87
CA THR A 61 -4.92 -6.02 -2.50
C THR A 61 -6.19 -6.08 -1.65
N ILE A 62 -7.06 -5.07 -1.74
CA ILE A 62 -8.32 -5.03 -0.98
C ILE A 62 -9.27 -6.15 -1.41
N MET A 63 -9.33 -6.49 -2.70
CA MET A 63 -10.11 -7.63 -3.19
C MET A 63 -9.59 -8.95 -2.59
N GLU A 64 -8.28 -9.15 -2.59
CA GLU A 64 -7.66 -10.36 -2.04
C GLU A 64 -7.79 -10.45 -0.51
N GLU A 65 -7.44 -9.38 0.22
CA GLU A 65 -7.53 -9.33 1.69
C GLU A 65 -8.99 -9.36 2.16
N GLY A 66 -9.91 -8.68 1.46
CA GLY A 66 -11.34 -8.70 1.79
C GLY A 66 -11.95 -10.08 1.61
N THR A 67 -11.56 -10.79 0.56
CA THR A 67 -11.99 -12.18 0.33
C THR A 67 -11.39 -13.13 1.36
N GLU A 68 -10.09 -12.99 1.67
CA GLU A 68 -9.42 -13.77 2.72
C GLU A 68 -10.09 -13.53 4.09
N PHE A 69 -10.45 -12.27 4.39
CA PHE A 69 -11.13 -11.93 5.64
C PHE A 69 -12.49 -12.62 5.75
N VAL A 70 -13.31 -12.55 4.71
CA VAL A 70 -14.63 -13.22 4.67
C VAL A 70 -14.48 -14.73 4.79
N LYS A 71 -13.48 -15.35 4.15
CA LYS A 71 -13.19 -16.78 4.31
C LYS A 71 -12.84 -17.14 5.76
N ARG A 72 -11.97 -16.36 6.41
CA ARG A 72 -11.59 -16.58 7.82
C ARG A 72 -12.74 -16.35 8.80
N LEU A 73 -13.63 -15.37 8.53
CA LEU A 73 -14.87 -15.20 9.29
C LEU A 73 -15.77 -16.45 9.23
N ASN A 74 -15.72 -17.18 8.12
CA ASN A 74 -16.44 -18.45 7.92
C ASN A 74 -15.64 -19.69 8.37
N GLY A 75 -14.53 -19.50 9.11
CA GLY A 75 -13.75 -20.59 9.72
C GLY A 75 -12.54 -21.09 8.93
N ASP A 76 -12.21 -20.48 7.77
CA ASP A 76 -11.07 -20.86 6.93
C ASP A 76 -9.75 -20.21 7.37
N GLY A 77 -9.42 -20.35 8.66
CA GLY A 77 -8.15 -19.86 9.23
C GLY A 77 -8.31 -19.05 10.52
N PRO A 78 -7.19 -18.62 11.12
CA PRO A 78 -7.20 -17.96 12.41
C PRO A 78 -7.59 -16.48 12.30
N LEU A 79 -8.32 -16.00 13.31
CA LEU A 79 -8.60 -14.59 13.56
C LEU A 79 -7.76 -14.08 14.75
N PRO A 80 -7.43 -12.76 14.81
CA PRO A 80 -7.72 -11.74 13.80
C PRO A 80 -6.93 -11.95 12.49
N LEU A 81 -7.48 -11.49 11.36
CA LEU A 81 -6.68 -11.28 10.15
C LEU A 81 -5.86 -9.99 10.31
N ILE A 82 -4.54 -10.07 10.15
CA ILE A 82 -3.62 -8.94 10.30
C ILE A 82 -3.07 -8.56 8.93
N THR A 83 -3.19 -7.29 8.55
CA THR A 83 -2.71 -6.77 7.25
C THR A 83 -1.21 -7.02 7.03
N SER A 84 -0.78 -7.14 5.77
CA SER A 84 0.61 -7.48 5.42
C SER A 84 1.36 -6.41 4.60
N CYS A 85 0.68 -5.34 4.18
CA CYS A 85 1.18 -4.41 3.18
C CYS A 85 2.36 -3.52 3.64
N SER A 86 2.54 -3.34 4.95
CA SER A 86 3.60 -2.53 5.56
C SER A 86 4.88 -3.34 5.75
N SER A 87 5.89 -3.10 4.91
CA SER A 87 7.14 -3.89 4.93
C SER A 87 7.93 -3.74 6.25
N ALA A 88 7.81 -2.58 6.92
CA ALA A 88 8.40 -2.36 8.24
C ALA A 88 7.72 -3.20 9.32
N TRP A 89 6.39 -3.28 9.28
CA TRP A 89 5.60 -4.18 10.13
C TRP A 89 5.95 -5.63 9.87
N MET A 90 6.07 -6.05 8.61
CA MET A 90 6.41 -7.44 8.29
C MET A 90 7.75 -7.87 8.88
N LYS A 91 8.80 -7.05 8.71
CA LYS A 91 10.10 -7.34 9.32
C LYS A 91 10.00 -7.45 10.84
N PHE A 92 9.20 -6.58 11.46
CA PHE A 92 8.97 -6.60 12.90
C PHE A 92 8.24 -7.87 13.37
N ALA A 93 7.15 -8.25 12.69
CA ALA A 93 6.41 -9.48 12.99
C ALA A 93 7.30 -10.73 12.87
N GLU A 94 8.10 -10.83 11.81
CA GLU A 94 9.01 -11.97 11.60
C GLU A 94 10.03 -12.16 12.73
N HIS A 95 10.49 -11.09 13.38
CA HIS A 95 11.46 -11.16 14.47
C HIS A 95 10.81 -11.28 15.86
N PHE A 96 9.70 -10.58 16.10
CA PHE A 96 9.15 -10.36 17.44
C PHE A 96 7.80 -11.05 17.68
N TYR A 97 7.05 -11.38 16.64
CA TYR A 97 5.73 -12.05 16.70
C TYR A 97 5.63 -13.24 15.74
N PRO A 98 6.61 -14.16 15.71
CA PRO A 98 6.57 -15.30 14.80
C PRO A 98 5.36 -16.22 15.02
N ASP A 99 4.80 -16.23 16.23
CA ASP A 99 3.58 -16.93 16.63
C ASP A 99 2.31 -16.37 15.96
N LEU A 100 2.28 -15.09 15.60
CA LEU A 100 1.14 -14.45 14.93
C LEU A 100 1.30 -14.42 13.39
N LEU A 101 2.34 -15.01 12.82
CA LEU A 101 2.48 -15.11 11.36
C LEU A 101 1.31 -15.83 10.67
N PRO A 102 0.69 -16.89 11.25
CA PRO A 102 -0.52 -17.51 10.67
C PRO A 102 -1.72 -16.55 10.58
N ASN A 103 -1.76 -15.52 11.43
CA ASN A 103 -2.80 -14.50 11.43
C ASN A 103 -2.57 -13.43 10.36
N ILE A 104 -1.38 -13.34 9.76
CA ILE A 104 -1.10 -12.33 8.74
C ILE A 104 -1.74 -12.73 7.41
N SER A 105 -2.28 -11.72 6.71
CA SER A 105 -2.77 -11.88 5.34
C SER A 105 -1.69 -12.38 4.41
N THR A 106 -2.08 -13.30 3.54
CA THR A 106 -1.20 -13.84 2.51
C THR A 106 -1.13 -12.94 1.27
N ALA A 107 -2.05 -11.98 1.10
CA ALA A 107 -2.01 -11.05 -0.03
C ALA A 107 -0.69 -10.27 -0.05
N LYS A 108 -0.09 -10.10 -1.23
CA LYS A 108 1.08 -9.23 -1.43
C LYS A 108 0.69 -7.76 -1.26
N SER A 109 1.68 -6.92 -1.00
CA SER A 109 1.45 -5.48 -0.93
C SER A 109 1.05 -4.89 -2.29
N PRO A 110 0.40 -3.71 -2.31
CA PRO A 110 -0.01 -3.05 -3.55
C PRO A 110 1.12 -2.88 -4.58
N MET A 111 2.33 -2.57 -4.10
CA MET A 111 3.51 -2.41 -4.95
C MET A 111 3.85 -3.72 -5.66
N SER A 112 3.91 -4.81 -4.89
CA SER A 112 4.32 -6.12 -5.38
C SER A 112 3.23 -6.79 -6.22
N ILE A 113 1.95 -6.57 -5.89
CA ILE A 113 0.81 -6.98 -6.72
C ILE A 113 0.88 -6.29 -8.08
N LEU A 114 0.97 -4.96 -8.11
CA LEU A 114 1.01 -4.25 -9.39
C LEU A 114 2.27 -4.61 -10.20
N GLY A 115 3.43 -4.76 -9.54
CA GLY A 115 4.66 -5.25 -10.21
C GLY A 115 4.49 -6.64 -10.83
N THR A 116 3.77 -7.54 -10.15
CA THR A 116 3.45 -8.86 -10.66
C THR A 116 2.54 -8.78 -11.88
N LEU A 117 1.47 -7.99 -11.82
CA LEU A 117 0.54 -7.80 -12.94
C LEU A 117 1.21 -7.14 -14.14
N ILE A 118 2.15 -6.21 -13.92
CA ILE A 118 2.92 -5.58 -14.99
C ILE A 118 3.73 -6.63 -15.78
N LYS A 119 4.45 -7.51 -15.09
CA LYS A 119 5.32 -8.51 -15.75
C LYS A 119 4.60 -9.77 -16.20
N THR A 120 3.33 -9.93 -15.85
CA THR A 120 2.50 -11.07 -16.26
C THR A 120 1.40 -10.60 -17.21
N TYR A 121 0.26 -10.17 -16.66
CA TYR A 121 -0.91 -9.74 -17.41
C TYR A 121 -0.63 -8.64 -18.45
N TYR A 122 0.02 -7.55 -18.06
CA TYR A 122 0.31 -6.44 -18.99
C TYR A 122 1.31 -6.87 -20.08
N ALA A 123 2.36 -7.58 -19.68
CA ALA A 123 3.37 -8.08 -20.61
C ALA A 123 2.75 -8.99 -21.69
N GLU A 124 1.90 -9.95 -21.29
CA GLU A 124 1.17 -10.83 -22.20
C GLU A 124 0.24 -10.03 -23.11
N ARG A 125 -0.56 -9.11 -22.54
CA ARG A 125 -1.51 -8.30 -23.29
C ARG A 125 -0.84 -7.39 -24.33
N LYS A 126 0.39 -6.93 -24.05
CA LYS A 126 1.17 -6.08 -24.97
C LYS A 126 2.12 -6.88 -25.87
N GLY A 127 2.21 -8.19 -25.71
CA GLY A 127 3.16 -9.03 -26.43
C GLY A 127 4.63 -8.69 -26.12
N LEU A 128 4.91 -8.23 -24.90
CA LEU A 128 6.25 -7.87 -24.43
C LEU A 128 6.92 -9.05 -23.73
N ASP A 129 8.22 -9.22 -23.95
CA ASP A 129 9.03 -10.13 -23.15
C ASP A 129 9.19 -9.58 -21.72
N PRO A 130 8.72 -10.28 -20.67
CA PRO A 130 8.85 -9.83 -19.28
C PRO A 130 10.30 -9.54 -18.85
N SER A 131 11.30 -10.19 -19.47
CA SER A 131 12.72 -9.94 -19.19
C SER A 131 13.21 -8.58 -19.67
N LYS A 132 12.49 -7.96 -20.62
CA LYS A 132 12.72 -6.62 -21.14
C LYS A 132 11.93 -5.54 -20.40
N ILE A 133 11.10 -5.91 -19.42
CA ILE A 133 10.36 -4.95 -18.61
C ILE A 133 11.12 -4.65 -17.33
N PHE A 134 11.45 -3.37 -17.12
CA PHE A 134 12.09 -2.88 -15.90
C PHE A 134 11.07 -2.10 -15.04
N THR A 135 10.63 -2.67 -13.92
CA THR A 135 9.62 -2.08 -13.05
C THR A 135 10.22 -1.29 -11.89
N VAL A 136 9.76 -0.05 -11.72
CA VAL A 136 10.21 0.87 -10.68
C VAL A 136 9.06 1.26 -9.75
N GLY A 137 9.24 1.05 -8.45
CA GLY A 137 8.33 1.56 -7.43
C GLY A 137 8.79 2.92 -6.89
N ALA A 138 8.05 3.99 -7.16
CA ALA A 138 8.21 5.29 -6.49
C ALA A 138 7.39 5.31 -5.19
N MET A 139 8.07 5.21 -4.05
CA MET A 139 7.46 4.90 -2.75
C MET A 139 7.78 5.96 -1.70
N CYS A 140 6.92 6.11 -0.70
CA CYS A 140 7.18 6.93 0.49
C CYS A 140 8.01 6.23 1.57
N CYS A 141 8.44 4.99 1.33
CA CYS A 141 8.99 4.09 2.35
C CYS A 141 10.36 3.53 1.94
N THR A 142 11.31 3.53 2.87
CA THR A 142 12.61 2.87 2.68
C THR A 142 12.51 1.36 2.81
N ALA A 143 11.59 0.84 3.65
CA ALA A 143 11.39 -0.59 3.83
C ALA A 143 10.85 -1.30 2.56
N LYS A 144 10.23 -0.56 1.63
CA LYS A 144 9.81 -1.11 0.33
C LYS A 144 11.01 -1.56 -0.53
N LYS A 145 12.19 -0.93 -0.39
CA LYS A 145 13.43 -1.41 -1.02
C LYS A 145 13.80 -2.81 -0.50
N PHE A 146 13.60 -3.06 0.80
CA PHE A 146 13.82 -4.37 1.38
C PHE A 146 12.79 -5.38 0.88
N GLU A 147 11.50 -5.01 0.82
CA GLU A 147 10.45 -5.88 0.29
C GLU A 147 10.72 -6.36 -1.13
N ALA A 148 11.05 -5.44 -2.04
CA ALA A 148 11.33 -5.76 -3.45
C ALA A 148 12.50 -6.74 -3.61
N ALA A 149 13.43 -6.79 -2.66
CA ALA A 149 14.60 -7.67 -2.68
C ALA A 149 14.37 -9.02 -1.98
N ARG A 150 13.17 -9.28 -1.43
CA ARG A 150 12.87 -10.54 -0.73
C ARG A 150 12.79 -11.70 -1.76
N PRO A 151 13.43 -12.86 -1.50
CA PRO A 151 13.35 -14.01 -2.41
C PRO A 151 11.93 -14.49 -2.72
N GLU A 152 11.03 -14.41 -1.75
CA GLU A 152 9.60 -14.75 -1.89
C GLU A 152 8.79 -13.73 -2.73
N GLN A 153 9.39 -12.60 -3.11
CA GLN A 153 8.79 -11.63 -4.05
C GLN A 153 9.24 -11.86 -5.50
N LEU A 154 10.07 -12.88 -5.75
CA LEU A 154 10.33 -13.35 -7.10
C LEU A 154 9.05 -13.98 -7.68
N ILE A 155 8.84 -13.76 -8.97
CA ILE A 155 7.70 -14.26 -9.74
C ILE A 155 8.22 -15.05 -10.93
N GLU A 156 7.40 -15.99 -11.39
CA GLU A 156 7.61 -16.70 -12.65
C GLU A 156 6.89 -15.94 -13.77
N ALA A 157 7.64 -15.44 -14.74
CA ALA A 157 7.10 -14.77 -15.93
C ALA A 157 7.96 -15.12 -17.15
N GLY A 158 7.34 -15.41 -18.30
CA GLY A 158 8.06 -15.81 -19.51
C GLY A 158 8.94 -17.07 -19.33
N GLY A 159 8.58 -17.96 -18.41
CA GLY A 159 9.36 -19.16 -18.07
C GLY A 159 10.62 -18.91 -17.24
N GLN A 160 10.77 -17.72 -16.66
CA GLN A 160 11.93 -17.34 -15.85
C GLN A 160 11.51 -16.79 -14.49
N MET A 161 12.32 -17.04 -13.46
CA MET A 161 12.17 -16.39 -12.16
C MET A 161 12.81 -15.00 -12.19
N MET A 162 12.05 -13.98 -11.84
CA MET A 162 12.50 -12.58 -11.87
C MET A 162 11.83 -11.76 -10.75
N PRO A 163 12.36 -10.60 -10.37
CA PRO A 163 11.70 -9.75 -9.38
C PRO A 163 10.43 -9.11 -9.97
N ALA A 164 9.36 -9.04 -9.17
CA ALA A 164 8.18 -8.24 -9.52
C ALA A 164 8.50 -6.73 -9.60
N ILE A 165 9.48 -6.27 -8.80
CA ILE A 165 9.94 -4.88 -8.73
C ILE A 165 11.48 -4.85 -8.85
N ASP A 166 12.00 -4.33 -9.95
CA ASP A 166 13.45 -4.25 -10.18
C ASP A 166 14.14 -3.17 -9.34
N ARG A 167 13.44 -2.06 -9.08
CA ARG A 167 13.98 -0.98 -8.24
C ARG A 167 12.90 -0.26 -7.47
N VAL A 168 13.23 0.16 -6.25
CA VAL A 168 12.41 1.10 -5.48
C VAL A 168 13.19 2.40 -5.27
N ILE A 169 12.54 3.52 -5.58
CA ILE A 169 13.01 4.88 -5.31
C ILE A 169 12.08 5.55 -4.31
N THR A 170 12.63 6.34 -3.41
CA THR A 170 11.88 7.11 -2.42
C THR A 170 11.35 8.41 -3.01
N THR A 171 10.36 9.03 -2.34
CA THR A 171 9.91 10.39 -2.69
C THR A 171 11.08 11.37 -2.77
N ARG A 172 12.02 11.32 -1.81
CA ARG A 172 13.21 12.18 -1.83
C ARG A 172 14.13 11.92 -3.03
N GLU A 173 14.37 10.65 -3.36
CA GLU A 173 15.17 10.28 -4.54
C GLU A 173 14.49 10.76 -5.83
N LEU A 174 13.17 10.63 -5.94
CA LEU A 174 12.40 11.12 -7.08
C LEU A 174 12.45 12.65 -7.20
N VAL A 175 12.29 13.39 -6.09
CA VAL A 175 12.47 14.85 -6.06
C VAL A 175 13.84 15.24 -6.62
N TRP A 176 14.90 14.55 -6.18
CA TRP A 176 16.24 14.79 -6.71
C TRP A 176 16.37 14.45 -8.19
N MET A 177 15.77 13.37 -8.67
CA MET A 177 15.77 13.02 -10.10
C MET A 177 15.13 14.14 -10.95
N ILE A 178 13.96 14.62 -10.55
CA ILE A 178 13.23 15.70 -11.25
C ILE A 178 14.05 17.00 -11.24
N LYS A 179 14.63 17.38 -10.10
CA LYS A 179 15.50 18.58 -10.00
C LYS A 179 16.73 18.48 -10.89
N ASN A 180 17.41 17.32 -10.91
CA ASN A 180 18.60 17.11 -11.74
C ASN A 180 18.26 17.10 -13.24
N ALA A 181 17.03 16.74 -13.62
CA ALA A 181 16.56 16.85 -14.99
C ALA A 181 16.18 18.29 -15.39
N GLY A 182 16.26 19.26 -14.47
CA GLY A 182 15.93 20.67 -14.76
C GLY A 182 14.43 20.93 -14.98
N LEU A 183 13.56 20.03 -14.52
CA LEU A 183 12.11 20.16 -14.70
C LEU A 183 11.53 21.15 -13.69
N ASP A 184 10.78 22.13 -14.19
CA ASP A 184 9.96 23.03 -13.37
C ASP A 184 8.67 22.32 -12.93
N PHE A 185 8.80 21.46 -11.92
CA PHE A 185 7.73 20.59 -11.44
C PHE A 185 6.42 21.32 -11.11
N ALA A 186 6.52 22.51 -10.51
CA ALA A 186 5.37 23.27 -10.04
C ALA A 186 4.49 23.74 -11.20
N HIS A 187 5.07 23.97 -12.38
CA HIS A 187 4.38 24.48 -13.57
C HIS A 187 4.20 23.43 -14.67
N LEU A 188 4.50 22.15 -14.39
CA LEU A 188 4.19 21.10 -15.34
C LEU A 188 2.67 21.00 -15.55
N PRO A 189 2.20 20.90 -16.80
CA PRO A 189 0.80 20.61 -17.04
C PRO A 189 0.47 19.22 -16.48
N PRO A 190 -0.65 19.05 -15.76
CA PRO A 190 -1.03 17.75 -15.22
C PRO A 190 -1.34 16.77 -16.36
N GLU A 191 -0.90 15.53 -16.20
CA GLU A 191 -1.16 14.44 -17.15
C GLU A 191 -1.75 13.22 -16.43
N ASP A 192 -2.51 12.40 -17.16
CA ASP A 192 -3.12 11.19 -16.62
C ASP A 192 -2.17 9.98 -16.68
N PHE A 193 -2.41 9.03 -15.77
CA PHE A 193 -1.76 7.72 -15.77
C PHE A 193 -2.08 6.95 -17.05
N ASP A 194 -1.17 6.07 -17.44
CA ASP A 194 -1.36 5.27 -18.64
C ASP A 194 -2.46 4.21 -18.46
N PRO A 195 -3.22 3.88 -19.53
CA PRO A 195 -4.36 2.96 -19.45
C PRO A 195 -3.93 1.51 -19.17
N VAL A 196 -4.89 0.59 -19.01
CA VAL A 196 -4.73 -0.86 -18.71
C VAL A 196 -4.58 -1.19 -17.22
N LEU A 197 -3.73 -0.46 -16.50
CA LEU A 197 -3.51 -0.63 -15.05
C LEU A 197 -3.42 0.72 -14.30
N GLY A 198 -3.96 1.78 -14.89
CA GLY A 198 -3.84 3.15 -14.39
C GLY A 198 -5.03 3.65 -13.57
N LEU A 199 -6.21 3.02 -13.70
CA LEU A 199 -7.41 3.48 -13.00
C LEU A 199 -7.45 2.97 -11.57
N SER A 200 -7.83 3.85 -10.64
CA SER A 200 -7.88 3.56 -9.20
C SER A 200 -9.10 4.18 -8.53
N THR A 201 -9.55 3.61 -7.43
CA THR A 201 -10.72 4.08 -6.67
C THR A 201 -10.33 5.02 -5.52
N GLY A 202 -11.34 5.55 -4.83
CA GLY A 202 -11.17 6.27 -3.57
C GLY A 202 -10.60 5.39 -2.44
N ALA A 203 -10.99 4.12 -2.38
CA ALA A 203 -10.43 3.16 -1.42
C ALA A 203 -8.90 3.00 -1.58
N GLY A 204 -8.42 2.85 -2.82
CA GLY A 204 -6.99 2.84 -3.11
C GLY A 204 -6.27 4.13 -2.69
N ALA A 205 -6.94 5.29 -2.74
CA ALA A 205 -6.36 6.56 -2.30
C ALA A 205 -6.20 6.65 -0.77
N LEU A 206 -7.17 6.16 0.00
CA LEU A 206 -7.14 6.16 1.46
C LEU A 206 -6.06 5.23 2.04
N PHE A 207 -5.59 4.22 1.28
CA PHE A 207 -4.54 3.27 1.67
C PHE A 207 -3.26 3.95 2.22
N GLY A 208 -2.96 5.18 1.78
CA GLY A 208 -1.78 5.92 2.22
C GLY A 208 -1.89 6.52 3.64
N ALA A 209 -3.09 6.57 4.20
CA ALA A 209 -3.36 7.07 5.55
C ALA A 209 -3.78 5.93 6.48
N THR A 210 -3.41 6.03 7.76
CA THR A 210 -3.84 5.08 8.80
C THR A 210 -5.36 4.91 8.81
N GLY A 211 -5.81 3.65 8.89
CA GLY A 211 -7.21 3.25 8.96
C GLY A 211 -7.88 3.12 7.60
N GLY A 212 -7.23 3.58 6.53
CA GLY A 212 -7.79 3.53 5.18
C GLY A 212 -7.90 2.10 4.63
N LEU A 213 -6.99 1.20 5.03
CA LEU A 213 -7.06 -0.20 4.60
C LEU A 213 -8.18 -0.94 5.34
N ALA A 214 -8.27 -0.77 6.67
CA ALA A 214 -9.36 -1.33 7.45
C ALA A 214 -10.74 -0.87 6.94
N GLU A 215 -10.89 0.42 6.65
CA GLU A 215 -12.11 0.97 6.06
C GLU A 215 -12.43 0.35 4.69
N ALA A 216 -11.42 0.17 3.83
CA ALA A 216 -11.59 -0.40 2.49
C ALA A 216 -11.90 -1.91 2.50
N VAL A 217 -11.23 -2.68 3.36
CA VAL A 217 -11.52 -4.11 3.56
C VAL A 217 -12.92 -4.28 4.13
N TYR A 218 -13.33 -3.46 5.09
CA TYR A 218 -14.70 -3.51 5.61
C TYR A 218 -15.75 -3.23 4.53
N ARG A 219 -15.57 -2.19 3.70
CA ARG A 219 -16.48 -1.89 2.58
C ARG A 219 -16.63 -3.08 1.63
N THR A 220 -15.54 -3.80 1.39
CA THR A 220 -15.52 -4.97 0.49
C THR A 220 -16.14 -6.19 1.16
N ALA A 221 -15.79 -6.47 2.42
CA ALA A 221 -16.36 -7.57 3.20
C ALA A 221 -17.87 -7.43 3.37
N TYR A 222 -18.37 -6.22 3.61
CA TYR A 222 -19.81 -5.94 3.63
C TYR A 222 -20.46 -6.37 2.32
N TYR A 223 -19.95 -5.90 1.18
CA TYR A 223 -20.48 -6.27 -0.13
C TYR A 223 -20.45 -7.78 -0.39
N LEU A 224 -19.35 -8.45 -0.04
CA LEU A 224 -19.22 -9.90 -0.23
C LEU A 224 -20.18 -10.71 0.66
N LEU A 225 -20.51 -10.22 1.86
CA LEU A 225 -21.40 -10.90 2.80
C LEU A 225 -22.88 -10.62 2.55
N THR A 226 -23.24 -9.41 2.12
CA THR A 226 -24.65 -8.98 2.00
C THR A 226 -25.12 -8.90 0.56
N GLY A 227 -24.21 -8.78 -0.42
CA GLY A 227 -24.53 -8.42 -1.80
C GLY A 227 -24.92 -6.95 -1.99
N GLU A 228 -24.93 -6.15 -0.91
CA GLU A 228 -25.36 -4.76 -0.92
C GLU A 228 -24.16 -3.80 -0.96
N THR A 229 -24.33 -2.67 -1.66
CA THR A 229 -23.31 -1.62 -1.70
C THR A 229 -23.45 -0.69 -0.50
N LEU A 230 -22.41 -0.64 0.32
CA LEU A 230 -22.37 0.23 1.48
C LEU A 230 -22.13 1.70 1.07
N VAL A 231 -23.10 2.57 1.35
CA VAL A 231 -23.08 4.01 1.00
C VAL A 231 -22.55 4.84 2.17
N ASP A 232 -21.73 5.85 1.88
CA ASP A 232 -21.27 6.88 2.84
C ASP A 232 -20.57 6.40 4.12
N VAL A 233 -19.69 5.40 4.02
CA VAL A 233 -18.87 5.01 5.18
C VAL A 233 -17.69 5.94 5.33
N VAL A 234 -17.75 6.73 6.39
CA VAL A 234 -16.65 7.48 6.94
C VAL A 234 -16.45 7.01 8.37
N VAL A 235 -15.38 6.25 8.62
CA VAL A 235 -15.07 5.71 9.95
C VAL A 235 -14.11 6.67 10.65
N GLU A 236 -14.64 7.65 11.37
CA GLU A 236 -13.82 8.65 12.05
C GLU A 236 -12.97 8.04 13.17
N GLU A 237 -13.43 6.94 13.79
CA GLU A 237 -12.79 6.25 14.91
C GLU A 237 -11.40 5.69 14.58
N VAL A 238 -11.20 5.24 13.33
CA VAL A 238 -9.91 4.70 12.87
C VAL A 238 -9.06 5.73 12.14
N ARG A 239 -9.64 6.89 11.81
CA ARG A 239 -8.99 7.97 11.05
C ARG A 239 -8.12 8.86 11.94
N GLY A 240 -7.18 9.56 11.30
CA GLY A 240 -6.34 10.59 11.93
C GLY A 240 -4.93 10.12 12.28
N VAL A 241 -4.10 11.06 12.74
CA VAL A 241 -2.67 10.85 13.01
C VAL A 241 -2.31 10.85 14.50
N ALA A 242 -3.32 10.97 15.37
CA ALA A 242 -3.16 10.96 16.82
C ALA A 242 -2.58 9.63 17.30
N GLU A 243 -1.75 9.68 18.34
CA GLU A 243 -1.10 8.50 18.91
C GLU A 243 -2.09 7.54 19.57
N GLY A 244 -1.70 6.27 19.64
CA GLY A 244 -2.45 5.22 20.32
C GLY A 244 -2.94 4.11 19.39
N VAL A 245 -3.53 3.09 20.02
CA VAL A 245 -4.28 2.03 19.35
C VAL A 245 -5.71 2.53 19.18
N LYS A 246 -6.22 2.45 17.95
CA LYS A 246 -7.61 2.80 17.65
C LYS A 246 -8.42 1.54 17.49
N THR A 247 -9.64 1.57 17.98
CA THR A 247 -10.56 0.44 17.89
C THR A 247 -11.89 0.92 17.35
N TRP A 248 -12.55 0.03 16.61
CA TRP A 248 -13.86 0.26 16.04
C TRP A 248 -14.62 -1.05 15.98
N THR A 249 -15.87 -1.06 16.43
CA THR A 249 -16.77 -2.19 16.23
C THR A 249 -17.70 -1.87 15.07
N ALA A 250 -17.53 -2.60 13.97
CA ALA A 250 -18.37 -2.49 12.79
C ALA A 250 -19.52 -3.51 12.84
N HIS A 251 -20.64 -3.20 12.19
CA HIS A 251 -21.83 -4.05 12.19
C HIS A 251 -22.24 -4.45 10.77
N ILE A 252 -22.39 -5.75 10.53
CA ILE A 252 -22.89 -6.32 9.27
C ILE A 252 -24.07 -7.23 9.62
N GLY A 253 -25.29 -6.73 9.47
CA GLY A 253 -26.47 -7.40 10.03
C GLY A 253 -26.30 -7.58 11.55
N ASP A 254 -26.45 -8.81 12.03
CA ASP A 254 -26.28 -9.17 13.45
C ASP A 254 -24.80 -9.42 13.84
N MET A 255 -23.87 -9.44 12.88
CA MET A 255 -22.45 -9.66 13.15
C MET A 255 -21.81 -8.37 13.67
N SER A 256 -21.08 -8.48 14.78
CA SER A 256 -20.26 -7.39 15.33
C SER A 256 -18.77 -7.70 15.13
N LEU A 257 -18.08 -6.87 14.36
CA LEU A 257 -16.69 -7.05 13.95
C LEU A 257 -15.80 -6.04 14.68
N ASN A 258 -15.02 -6.51 15.63
CA ASN A 258 -14.03 -5.67 16.31
C ASN A 258 -12.78 -5.51 15.44
N ILE A 259 -12.44 -4.26 15.14
CA ILE A 259 -11.33 -3.86 14.29
C ILE A 259 -10.33 -3.07 15.12
N GLY A 260 -9.05 -3.41 14.99
CA GLY A 260 -7.93 -2.71 15.62
C GLY A 260 -7.05 -2.03 14.58
N VAL A 261 -6.62 -0.80 14.83
CA VAL A 261 -5.70 -0.07 13.95
C VAL A 261 -4.55 0.50 14.77
N ALA A 262 -3.32 0.17 14.36
CA ALA A 262 -2.11 0.69 14.98
C ALA A 262 -1.16 1.29 13.94
N HIS A 263 -0.63 2.47 14.24
CA HIS A 263 0.46 3.06 13.48
C HIS A 263 1.64 3.39 14.39
N GLY A 264 2.84 3.05 13.92
CA GLY A 264 4.04 3.02 14.74
C GLY A 264 4.17 1.70 15.48
N LEU A 265 5.39 1.14 15.48
CA LEU A 265 5.65 -0.21 16.01
C LEU A 265 5.44 -0.34 17.54
N GLY A 266 5.50 0.77 18.29
CA GLY A 266 5.15 0.77 19.73
C GLY A 266 3.65 0.50 19.94
N ASN A 267 2.78 1.16 19.17
CA ASN A 267 1.34 0.90 19.20
C ASN A 267 1.01 -0.49 18.64
N ALA A 268 1.75 -0.95 17.62
CA ALA A 268 1.63 -2.31 17.11
C ALA A 268 1.90 -3.34 18.21
N HIS A 269 2.96 -3.16 19.02
CA HIS A 269 3.23 -4.03 20.16
C HIS A 269 2.06 -4.06 21.14
N ARG A 270 1.56 -2.89 21.57
CA ARG A 270 0.41 -2.80 22.47
C ARG A 270 -0.80 -3.57 21.93
N LEU A 271 -1.16 -3.35 20.66
CA LEU A 271 -2.30 -4.03 20.04
C LEU A 271 -2.10 -5.56 19.94
N LEU A 272 -0.89 -6.04 19.66
CA LEU A 272 -0.61 -7.47 19.56
C LEU A 272 -0.57 -8.16 20.91
N GLU A 273 -0.15 -7.47 21.96
CA GLU A 273 -0.27 -7.99 23.33
C GLU A 273 -1.73 -8.09 23.76
N MET A 274 -2.61 -7.16 23.34
CA MET A 274 -4.07 -7.32 23.52
C MET A 274 -4.60 -8.57 22.80
N VAL A 275 -4.14 -8.83 21.57
CA VAL A 275 -4.49 -10.07 20.85
C VAL A 275 -4.05 -11.30 21.62
N ARG A 276 -2.82 -11.31 22.16
CA ARG A 276 -2.29 -12.44 22.95
C ARG A 276 -3.03 -12.66 24.26
N SER A 277 -3.48 -11.60 24.92
CA SER A 277 -4.24 -11.69 26.17
C SER A 277 -5.73 -12.03 25.95
N GLY A 278 -6.21 -11.98 24.70
CA GLY A 278 -7.63 -12.10 24.36
C GLY A 278 -8.43 -10.83 24.58
N GLU A 279 -7.77 -9.71 24.90
CA GLU A 279 -8.42 -8.40 25.04
C GLU A 279 -8.88 -7.86 23.67
N GLY A 280 -10.10 -7.34 23.63
CA GLY A 280 -10.68 -6.70 22.44
C GLY A 280 -11.34 -7.64 21.42
N ASN A 281 -11.09 -8.96 21.47
CA ASN A 281 -11.69 -9.96 20.57
C ASN A 281 -11.69 -9.52 19.09
N PHE A 282 -10.51 -9.11 18.60
CA PHE A 282 -10.37 -8.54 17.26
C PHE A 282 -10.60 -9.58 16.16
N HIS A 283 -11.26 -9.14 15.09
CA HIS A 283 -11.48 -9.92 13.87
C HIS A 283 -10.52 -9.47 12.76
N PHE A 284 -10.24 -8.16 12.68
CA PHE A 284 -9.35 -7.59 11.68
C PHE A 284 -8.42 -6.55 12.32
N ILE A 285 -7.16 -6.53 11.91
CA ILE A 285 -6.15 -5.61 12.43
C ILE A 285 -5.32 -5.00 11.28
N GLU A 286 -5.30 -3.67 11.24
CA GLU A 286 -4.38 -2.89 10.39
C GLU A 286 -3.14 -2.47 11.19
N ILE A 287 -1.93 -2.76 10.68
CA ILE A 287 -0.68 -2.29 11.29
C ILE A 287 0.20 -1.57 10.26
N MET A 288 0.47 -0.31 10.55
CA MET A 288 1.42 0.52 9.82
C MET A 288 2.69 0.73 10.64
N GLY A 289 3.87 0.53 10.04
CA GLY A 289 5.13 0.62 10.77
C GLY A 289 5.52 2.05 11.17
N CYS A 290 5.11 3.06 10.40
CA CYS A 290 5.43 4.46 10.65
C CYS A 290 4.27 5.18 11.37
N PRO A 291 4.56 6.11 12.30
CA PRO A 291 3.56 7.02 12.83
C PRO A 291 2.83 7.80 11.73
N GLY A 292 1.49 7.88 11.81
CA GLY A 292 0.64 8.49 10.77
C GLY A 292 0.48 7.64 9.50
N GLY A 293 1.09 6.46 9.43
CA GLY A 293 1.00 5.58 8.26
C GLY A 293 1.99 5.96 7.16
N CYS A 294 1.67 5.62 5.92
CA CYS A 294 2.58 5.81 4.78
C CYS A 294 2.89 7.29 4.49
N ILE A 295 2.02 8.22 4.88
CA ILE A 295 2.29 9.68 4.79
C ILE A 295 3.42 10.15 5.71
N GLY A 296 3.75 9.39 6.77
CA GLY A 296 4.90 9.58 7.65
C GLY A 296 6.09 8.67 7.32
N GLY A 297 6.08 8.03 6.14
CA GLY A 297 7.11 7.07 5.74
C GLY A 297 8.52 7.69 5.68
N GLY A 298 9.53 6.91 6.07
CA GLY A 298 10.93 7.37 6.13
C GLY A 298 11.56 7.75 4.78
N GLY A 299 10.85 7.61 3.65
CA GLY A 299 11.24 8.08 2.32
C GLY A 299 10.65 9.45 1.93
N GLN A 300 9.79 10.04 2.76
CA GLN A 300 9.13 11.32 2.49
C GLN A 300 10.06 12.54 2.64
N PRO A 301 9.72 13.71 2.07
CA PRO A 301 10.41 14.96 2.37
C PRO A 301 10.42 15.25 3.88
N TYR A 302 11.48 15.90 4.35
CA TYR A 302 11.58 16.39 5.73
C TYR A 302 10.57 17.53 5.93
N ALA A 303 9.98 17.62 7.13
CA ALA A 303 8.86 18.53 7.40
C ALA A 303 9.21 20.02 7.22
N ARG A 304 10.48 20.39 7.37
CA ARG A 304 10.97 21.77 7.23
C ARG A 304 12.24 21.80 6.40
N ALA A 305 12.25 22.57 5.32
CA ALA A 305 13.48 22.85 4.58
C ALA A 305 14.43 23.65 5.49
N GLY A 306 15.54 23.04 5.92
CA GLY A 306 16.56 23.68 6.78
C GLY A 306 16.53 23.28 8.26
N GLU A 307 15.49 22.59 8.73
CA GLU A 307 15.43 22.05 10.09
C GLU A 307 15.15 20.54 10.05
N ALA A 308 16.00 19.75 10.69
CA ALA A 308 15.79 18.30 10.83
C ALA A 308 14.71 18.01 11.88
N VAL A 309 13.44 18.34 11.57
CA VAL A 309 12.28 17.86 12.32
C VAL A 309 11.81 16.56 11.64
N PRO A 310 12.07 15.38 12.24
CA PRO A 310 11.84 14.11 11.55
C PRO A 310 10.35 13.79 11.36
N LEU A 311 9.47 14.33 12.22
CA LEU A 311 8.04 14.09 12.20
C LEU A 311 7.29 15.31 12.73
N ASP A 312 6.44 15.92 11.90
CA ASP A 312 5.59 17.05 12.27
C ASP A 312 4.11 16.65 12.09
N LEU A 313 3.36 16.62 13.21
CA LEU A 313 1.98 16.17 13.21
C LEU A 313 1.09 17.03 12.29
N GLU A 314 1.34 18.34 12.21
CA GLU A 314 0.57 19.23 11.34
C GLU A 314 0.81 18.91 9.86
N THR A 315 2.07 18.67 9.47
CA THR A 315 2.40 18.19 8.12
C THR A 315 1.75 16.84 7.83
N LEU A 316 1.76 15.90 8.79
CA LEU A 316 1.11 14.59 8.60
C LEU A 316 -0.41 14.73 8.39
N LYS A 317 -1.09 15.61 9.15
CA LYS A 317 -2.52 15.90 8.96
C LYS A 317 -2.79 16.43 7.54
N LYS A 318 -2.02 17.43 7.09
CA LYS A 318 -2.16 17.99 5.74
C LYS A 318 -1.95 16.96 4.65
N ARG A 319 -0.92 16.11 4.77
CA ARG A 319 -0.69 15.00 3.82
C ARG A 319 -1.86 14.01 3.80
N ALA A 320 -2.45 13.69 4.96
CA ALA A 320 -3.62 12.83 5.03
C ALA A 320 -4.87 13.49 4.41
N GLU A 321 -5.06 14.79 4.64
CA GLU A 321 -6.13 15.60 4.02
C GLU A 321 -6.03 15.61 2.50
N ALA A 322 -4.82 15.69 1.93
CA ALA A 322 -4.63 15.59 0.49
C ALA A 322 -5.14 14.26 -0.08
N LEU A 323 -4.88 13.14 0.60
CA LEU A 323 -5.40 11.83 0.18
C LEU A 323 -6.92 11.73 0.33
N ARG A 324 -7.49 12.31 1.38
CA ARG A 324 -8.94 12.38 1.60
C ARG A 324 -9.64 13.25 0.56
N ALA A 325 -9.01 14.35 0.14
CA ALA A 325 -9.54 15.19 -0.93
C ALA A 325 -9.57 14.43 -2.27
N ILE A 326 -8.56 13.62 -2.55
CA ILE A 326 -8.55 12.72 -3.72
C ILE A 326 -9.69 11.70 -3.63
N ASP A 327 -9.82 11.01 -2.49
CA ASP A 327 -10.92 10.07 -2.27
C ASP A 327 -12.26 10.77 -2.51
N ALA A 328 -12.53 11.88 -1.82
CA ALA A 328 -13.75 12.68 -1.93
C ALA A 328 -14.09 13.06 -3.38
N GLY A 329 -13.10 13.43 -4.19
CA GLY A 329 -13.27 13.81 -5.59
C GLY A 329 -13.50 12.66 -6.58
N LYS A 330 -13.25 11.40 -6.20
CA LYS A 330 -13.48 10.24 -7.08
C LYS A 330 -14.93 9.79 -7.10
N THR A 331 -15.41 9.40 -8.28
CA THR A 331 -16.73 8.78 -8.47
C THR A 331 -16.75 7.33 -7.99
N LEU A 332 -15.69 6.58 -8.26
CA LEU A 332 -15.51 5.20 -7.81
C LEU A 332 -14.88 5.20 -6.42
N LYS A 333 -15.57 4.63 -5.44
CA LYS A 333 -15.18 4.69 -4.02
C LYS A 333 -14.74 3.34 -3.45
N ARG A 334 -15.11 2.23 -4.09
CA ARG A 334 -14.83 0.88 -3.61
C ARG A 334 -14.01 0.10 -4.63
N SER A 335 -13.07 -0.70 -4.16
CA SER A 335 -12.13 -1.46 -4.98
C SER A 335 -12.83 -2.38 -5.99
N TYR A 336 -13.93 -3.03 -5.59
CA TYR A 336 -14.73 -3.90 -6.46
C TYR A 336 -15.49 -3.14 -7.56
N GLU A 337 -15.55 -1.80 -7.52
CA GLU A 337 -16.15 -0.99 -8.59
C GLU A 337 -15.14 -0.67 -9.70
N ASN A 338 -13.83 -0.85 -9.47
CA ASN A 338 -12.78 -0.50 -10.41
C ASN A 338 -12.86 -1.35 -11.69
N PRO A 339 -13.14 -0.75 -12.87
CA PRO A 339 -13.23 -1.49 -14.13
C PRO A 339 -11.93 -2.21 -14.53
N ASP A 340 -10.76 -1.64 -14.22
CA ASP A 340 -9.48 -2.28 -14.52
C ASP A 340 -9.26 -3.51 -13.64
N VAL A 341 -9.65 -3.45 -12.36
CA VAL A 341 -9.60 -4.60 -11.43
C VAL A 341 -10.54 -5.70 -11.91
N LYS A 342 -11.80 -5.36 -12.21
CA LYS A 342 -12.78 -6.34 -12.75
C LYS A 342 -12.22 -7.04 -13.97
N ARG A 343 -11.69 -6.27 -14.92
CA ARG A 343 -11.12 -6.79 -16.16
C ARG A 343 -9.94 -7.74 -15.90
N VAL A 344 -9.04 -7.40 -14.98
CA VAL A 344 -7.90 -8.28 -14.63
C VAL A 344 -8.39 -9.61 -14.05
N TYR A 345 -9.42 -9.61 -13.21
CA TYR A 345 -10.02 -10.84 -12.71
C TYR A 345 -10.73 -11.62 -13.83
N GLU A 346 -11.64 -10.99 -14.57
CA GLU A 346 -12.43 -11.62 -15.63
C GLU A 346 -11.59 -12.20 -16.77
N GLU A 347 -10.56 -11.48 -17.22
CA GLU A 347 -9.74 -11.88 -18.38
C GLU A 347 -8.57 -12.80 -18.00
N TYR A 348 -8.11 -12.78 -16.74
CA TYR A 348 -6.81 -13.38 -16.39
C TYR A 348 -6.83 -14.17 -15.08
N LEU A 349 -7.15 -13.55 -13.94
CA LEU A 349 -6.97 -14.19 -12.63
C LEU A 349 -8.14 -15.11 -12.22
N GLY A 350 -9.30 -14.98 -12.85
CA GLY A 350 -10.55 -15.61 -12.43
C GLY A 350 -11.23 -14.81 -11.33
N GLU A 351 -11.20 -15.31 -10.10
CA GLU A 351 -11.79 -14.66 -8.92
C GLU A 351 -10.72 -14.34 -7.87
N PRO A 352 -10.98 -13.40 -6.93
CA PRO A 352 -10.11 -13.18 -5.79
C PRO A 352 -9.88 -14.48 -5.01
N ASN A 353 -8.63 -14.70 -4.59
CA ASN A 353 -8.15 -15.90 -3.93
C ASN A 353 -8.32 -17.21 -4.76
N SER A 354 -8.51 -17.12 -6.08
CA SER A 354 -8.45 -18.30 -6.97
C SER A 354 -7.05 -18.95 -6.92
N PRO A 355 -6.85 -20.19 -7.42
CA PRO A 355 -5.52 -20.80 -7.45
C PRO A 355 -4.47 -19.96 -8.20
N LEU A 356 -4.86 -19.30 -9.30
CA LEU A 356 -3.95 -18.45 -10.07
C LEU A 356 -3.67 -17.12 -9.34
N ALA A 357 -4.72 -16.48 -8.80
CA ALA A 357 -4.56 -15.30 -7.96
C ALA A 357 -3.66 -15.58 -6.75
N HIS A 358 -3.84 -16.72 -6.09
CA HIS A 358 -3.02 -17.14 -4.96
C HIS A 358 -1.57 -17.44 -5.37
N LYS A 359 -1.34 -18.03 -6.56
CA LYS A 359 0.03 -18.24 -7.09
C LYS A 359 0.74 -16.90 -7.35
N LEU A 360 0.04 -15.94 -7.95
CA LEU A 360 0.65 -14.69 -8.42
C LEU A 360 0.69 -13.60 -7.35
N LEU A 361 -0.41 -13.42 -6.63
CA LEU A 361 -0.67 -12.25 -5.79
C LEU A 361 -0.52 -12.51 -4.30
N HIS A 362 -0.25 -13.74 -3.87
CA HIS A 362 -0.04 -14.07 -2.46
C HIS A 362 1.43 -14.44 -2.19
N THR A 363 1.83 -14.32 -0.94
CA THR A 363 3.17 -14.59 -0.42
C THR A 363 3.08 -15.25 0.94
N HIS A 364 4.23 -15.70 1.44
CA HIS A 364 4.37 -16.23 2.78
C HIS A 364 5.49 -15.50 3.53
N TYR A 365 5.47 -15.60 4.85
CA TYR A 365 6.46 -15.02 5.74
C TYR A 365 6.97 -16.10 6.69
N LYS A 366 8.21 -15.96 7.17
CA LYS A 366 8.82 -16.95 8.07
C LYS A 366 9.51 -16.26 9.25
N PRO A 367 9.58 -16.93 10.41
CA PRO A 367 10.34 -16.43 11.54
C PRO A 367 11.79 -16.11 11.16
N ARG A 368 12.33 -15.00 11.69
CA ARG A 368 13.72 -14.61 11.50
C ARG A 368 14.48 -14.70 12.82
N LEU A 369 15.63 -15.38 12.77
CA LEU A 369 16.49 -15.61 13.92
C LEU A 369 17.76 -14.75 13.85
N PRO A 370 18.30 -14.26 14.98
CA PRO A 370 17.73 -14.41 16.32
C PRO A 370 16.38 -13.68 16.44
N LYS A 371 15.49 -14.24 17.26
CA LYS A 371 14.24 -13.55 17.61
C LYS A 371 14.62 -12.20 18.22
N GLY A 372 13.86 -11.17 17.89
CA GLY A 372 14.08 -9.87 18.48
C GLY A 372 13.82 -9.92 19.98
N VAL A 373 14.67 -9.26 20.77
CA VAL A 373 14.54 -9.18 22.22
C VAL A 373 13.97 -7.81 22.57
N TRP A 374 12.92 -7.80 23.38
CA TRP A 374 12.32 -6.59 23.93
C TRP A 374 12.88 -6.29 25.31
N ASN A 375 13.12 -5.01 25.59
CA ASN A 375 13.35 -4.55 26.94
C ASN A 375 12.04 -3.96 27.51
N PRO A 376 11.37 -4.63 28.47
CA PRO A 376 10.13 -4.15 29.06
C PRO A 376 10.25 -2.78 29.75
N ASP A 377 11.45 -2.40 30.17
CA ASP A 377 11.69 -1.15 30.90
C ASP A 377 11.73 0.09 29.98
N VAL A 378 11.82 -0.09 28.65
CA VAL A 378 11.90 1.01 27.68
C VAL A 378 10.51 1.52 27.26
N LEU A 379 9.44 0.77 27.53
CA LEU A 379 8.06 1.09 27.09
C LEU A 379 7.14 1.60 28.20
N ARG A 380 7.63 1.76 29.45
CA ARG A 380 6.85 2.27 30.60
C ARG A 380 6.71 3.80 30.67
N ASN A 381 6.96 4.51 29.57
CA ASN A 381 6.68 5.94 29.55
C ASN A 381 5.27 6.13 28.99
N ASP A 382 4.36 6.22 29.96
CA ASP A 382 2.92 6.48 29.90
C ASP A 382 2.54 7.64 28.96
#